data_AF-A0A3D1SSR9-F1
#
_entry.id   AF-A0A3D1SSR9-F1
#
_cell.length_a   1.000
_cell.length_b   1.000
_cell.length_c   1.000
_cell.angle_alpha   90.00
_cell.angle_beta   90.00
_cell.angle_gamma   90.00
#
_symmetry.space_group_name_H-M   'P 1'
#
loop_
_entity.id
_entity.type
_entity.pdbx_description
1 polymer ?
#
loop_
_entity_poly.entity_id
_entity_poly.type
_entity_poly.pdbx_seq_one_letter_code
_entity_poly.pdbx_strand_id
1 'polypeptide(L)' 'EPLEDQQQIDMVVHWVLKRAGIFLNTVGDLHLLPKVLDAASRFQADALDALDAPDPADEQMRTLVAQLGMIPLFV' A
#
# COMPACT_ATOMS: atom_id res chain seq x y z
N GLU A 1 3.56 12.81 -10.14
CA GLU A 1 3.98 11.44 -9.80
C GLU A 1 2.73 10.58 -9.58
N PRO A 2 2.75 9.24 -9.70
CA PRO A 2 1.48 8.49 -9.78
C PRO A 2 0.81 8.20 -8.43
N LEU A 3 1.48 8.37 -7.29
CA LEU A 3 0.95 8.08 -5.94
C LEU A 3 0.91 9.33 -5.06
N GLU A 4 -0.02 10.24 -5.36
CA GLU A 4 -0.20 11.49 -4.60
C GLU A 4 -1.55 11.55 -3.88
N ASP A 5 -2.53 10.76 -4.32
CA ASP A 5 -3.86 10.71 -3.72
C ASP A 5 -3.85 9.95 -2.38
N GLN A 6 -4.57 10.48 -1.39
CA GLN A 6 -4.58 9.90 -0.04
C GLN A 6 -5.19 8.49 -0.03
N GLN A 7 -6.26 8.26 -0.77
CA GLN A 7 -6.92 6.95 -0.80
C GLN A 7 -6.01 5.89 -1.44
N GLN A 8 -5.29 6.26 -2.49
CA GLN A 8 -4.27 5.39 -3.08
C GLN A 8 -3.13 5.11 -2.11
N ILE A 9 -2.65 6.13 -1.39
CA ILE A 9 -1.60 5.97 -0.37
C ILE A 9 -2.06 5.06 0.76
N ASP A 10 -3.27 5.25 1.28
CA ASP A 10 -3.87 4.39 2.31
C ASP A 10 -3.83 2.93 1.89
N MET A 11 -4.31 2.65 0.68
CA MET A 11 -4.39 1.30 0.13
C MET A 11 -3.01 0.66 -0.01
N VAL A 12 -2.03 1.35 -0.60
CA VAL A 12 -0.68 0.80 -0.77
C VAL A 12 0.02 0.60 0.57
N VAL A 13 -0.08 1.56 1.49
CA VAL A 13 0.54 1.47 2.82
C VAL A 13 -0.05 0.30 3.60
N HIS A 14 -1.37 0.17 3.65
CA HIS A 14 -2.02 -0.94 4.37
C HIS A 14 -1.72 -2.30 3.72
N TRP A 15 -1.70 -2.36 2.39
CA TRP A 15 -1.34 -3.57 1.65
C TRP A 15 0.09 -4.03 1.97
N VAL A 16 1.06 -3.10 2.05
CA VAL A 16 2.44 -3.43 2.44
C VAL A 16 2.51 -3.87 3.90
N LEU A 17 1.91 -3.13 4.82
CA LEU A 17 1.98 -3.40 6.27
C LEU A 17 1.30 -4.73 6.66
N LYS A 18 0.34 -5.20 5.86
CA LYS A 18 -0.31 -6.50 6.04
C LYS A 18 0.60 -7.69 5.72
N ARG A 19 1.64 -7.50 4.90
CA ARG A 19 2.45 -8.60 4.38
C ARG A 19 3.62 -8.91 5.30
N ALA A 20 3.56 -10.08 5.94
CA ALA A 20 4.66 -10.56 6.77
C ALA A 20 5.98 -10.64 5.98
N GLY A 21 7.07 -10.20 6.60
CA GLY A 21 8.41 -10.22 6.00
C GLY A 21 8.70 -9.08 5.01
N ILE A 22 7.77 -8.14 4.81
CA ILE A 22 8.01 -6.92 4.03
C ILE A 22 8.16 -5.72 4.96
N PHE A 23 9.11 -4.84 4.64
CA PHE A 23 9.31 -3.56 5.31
C PHE A 23 8.92 -2.40 4.37
N LEU A 24 8.11 -1.46 4.87
CA LEU A 24 7.78 -0.23 4.15
C LEU A 24 8.88 0.81 4.38
N ASN A 25 9.67 1.08 3.36
CA ASN A 25 10.63 2.20 3.39
C ASN A 25 9.89 3.54 3.49
N THR A 26 10.48 4.50 4.20
CA THR A 26 9.96 5.87 4.26
C THR A 26 10.05 6.58 2.90
N VAL A 27 9.16 7.54 2.67
CA VAL A 27 9.24 8.45 1.52
C VAL A 27 10.15 9.64 1.83
N GLY A 28 10.87 10.12 0.80
CA GLY A 28 11.74 11.29 0.91
C GLY A 28 11.05 12.63 0.60
N ASP A 29 9.83 12.58 0.05
CA ASP A 29 9.05 13.76 -0.30
C ASP A 29 8.31 14.33 0.92
N LEU A 30 8.45 15.64 1.15
CA LEU A 30 7.89 16.35 2.31
C LEU A 30 6.36 16.46 2.27
N HIS A 31 5.74 16.44 1.11
CA HIS A 31 4.29 16.50 0.93
C HIS A 31 3.65 15.11 1.01
N LEU A 32 4.37 14.06 0.63
CA LEU A 32 3.90 12.68 0.73
C LEU A 32 4.12 12.07 2.12
N LEU A 33 5.19 12.47 2.82
CA LEU A 33 5.52 11.90 4.13
C LEU A 33 4.36 11.99 5.14
N PRO A 34 3.66 13.14 5.33
CA PRO A 34 2.52 13.20 6.23
C PRO A 34 1.40 12.24 5.84
N LYS A 35 1.16 12.05 4.54
CA LYS A 35 0.10 11.16 4.02
C LYS A 35 0.40 9.69 4.31
N VAL A 36 1.67 9.29 4.14
CA VAL A 36 2.14 7.93 4.43
C VAL A 36 2.07 7.64 5.93
N LEU A 37 2.48 8.59 6.78
CA LEU A 37 2.40 8.45 8.23
C LEU A 37 0.95 8.40 8.72
N ASP A 38 0.07 9.24 8.17
CA ASP A 38 -1.37 9.22 8.46
C ASP A 38 -1.99 7.85 8.11
N ALA A 39 -1.73 7.35 6.90
CA ALA A 39 -2.16 6.03 6.46
C ALA A 39 -1.68 4.93 7.41
N ALA A 40 -0.38 4.91 7.74
CA ALA A 40 0.21 3.93 8.64
C ALA A 40 -0.41 3.98 10.05
N SER A 41 -0.70 5.18 10.57
CA SER A 41 -1.31 5.35 11.89
C SER A 41 -2.74 4.80 11.97
N ARG A 42 -3.45 4.72 10.83
CA ARG A 42 -4.81 4.20 10.71
C ARG A 42 -4.87 2.70 10.38
N PHE A 43 -3.72 2.05 10.18
CA PHE A 43 -3.67 0.62 9.89
C PHE A 43 -4.12 -0.21 11.11
N GLN A 44 -5.01 -1.18 10.88
CA GLN A 44 -5.50 -2.10 11.89
C GLN A 44 -5.13 -3.54 11.51
N ALA A 45 -4.28 -4.17 12.33
CA ALA A 45 -3.75 -5.50 12.11
C ALA A 45 -4.78 -6.63 12.33
N ASP A 46 -5.92 -6.36 12.97
CA ASP A 46 -6.89 -7.40 13.31
C ASP A 46 -7.67 -7.93 12.08
N ALA A 47 -7.50 -7.30 10.90
CA ALA A 47 -8.03 -7.75 9.61
C ALA A 47 -7.12 -8.76 8.87
N LEU A 48 -6.09 -9.30 9.55
CA LEU A 48 -5.09 -10.19 8.96
C LEU A 48 -5.51 -11.66 8.89
N ASP A 49 -6.55 -12.07 9.62
CA ASP A 49 -6.89 -13.48 9.79
C ASP A 49 -8.07 -13.92 8.90
N ALA A 50 -7.79 -14.16 7.63
CA ALA A 50 -8.60 -15.05 6.80
C ALA A 50 -7.65 -15.93 5.97
N LEU A 51 -7.30 -17.09 6.54
CA LEU A 51 -6.21 -17.96 6.08
C LEU A 51 -6.41 -18.58 4.68
N ASP A 52 -7.59 -18.50 4.08
CA ASP A 52 -7.91 -19.25 2.84
C ASP A 52 -8.63 -18.45 1.75
N ALA A 53 -8.83 -17.14 1.91
CA ALA A 53 -9.46 -16.30 0.89
C ALA A 53 -8.42 -15.36 0.24
N PRO A 54 -8.46 -15.15 -1.09
CA PRO A 54 -7.66 -14.10 -1.71
C PRO A 54 -8.01 -12.76 -1.07
N ASP A 55 -7.00 -12.06 -0.57
CA ASP A 55 -7.18 -10.76 0.08
C ASP A 55 -7.77 -9.77 -0.92
N PRO A 56 -8.94 -9.16 -0.66
CA PRO A 56 -9.49 -8.11 -1.51
C PRO A 56 -8.48 -6.99 -1.83
N ALA A 57 -7.54 -6.74 -0.91
CA ALA A 57 -6.49 -5.75 -1.10
C ALA A 57 -5.50 -6.12 -2.23
N ASP A 58 -5.26 -7.41 -2.49
CA ASP A 58 -4.38 -7.85 -3.60
C ASP A 58 -4.98 -7.49 -4.97
N GLU A 59 -6.28 -7.67 -5.16
CA GLU A 59 -6.95 -7.35 -6.43
C GLU A 59 -7.06 -5.84 -6.64
N GLN A 60 -7.34 -5.09 -5.57
CA GLN A 60 -7.31 -3.64 -5.60
C GLN A 60 -5.91 -3.10 -5.93
N MET A 61 -4.85 -3.70 -5.36
CA MET A 61 -3.47 -3.33 -5.66
C MET A 61 -3.13 -3.62 -7.13
N ARG A 62 -3.53 -4.77 -7.68
CA ARG A 62 -3.33 -5.10 -9.11
C ARG A 62 -4.02 -4.11 -10.03
N THR A 63 -5.26 -3.73 -9.70
CA THR A 63 -6.02 -2.73 -10.44
C THR A 63 -5.31 -1.37 -10.43
N LEU A 64 -4.82 -0.95 -9.26
CA LEU A 64 -4.08 0.31 -9.12
C LEU A 64 -2.79 0.31 -9.93
N VAL A 65 -1.99 -0.76 -9.85
CA VAL A 65 -0.74 -0.91 -10.63
C VAL A 65 -1.01 -0.77 -12.12
N ALA A 66 -2.06 -1.42 -12.63
CA ALA A 66 -2.46 -1.34 -14.03
C ALA A 66 -2.92 0.06 -14.43
N GLN A 67 -3.73 0.73 -13.60
CA GLN A 67 -4.21 2.09 -13.84
C GLN A 67 -3.08 3.11 -13.88
N LEU A 68 -2.09 2.95 -13.01
CA LEU A 68 -0.94 3.85 -12.90
C LEU A 68 0.19 3.50 -13.89
N GLY A 69 0.05 2.44 -14.69
CA GLY A 69 1.07 1.99 -15.64
C GLY A 69 2.39 1.63 -14.98
N MET A 70 2.35 1.16 -13.72
CA MET A 70 3.55 0.82 -12.96
C MET A 70 4.17 -0.47 -13.49
N ILE A 71 5.50 -0.47 -13.61
CA ILE A 71 6.29 -1.62 -14.05
C ILE A 71 7.27 -2.04 -12.95
N PRO A 72 7.63 -3.33 -12.88
CA PRO A 72 8.68 -3.78 -11.97
C PRO A 72 9.99 -3.03 -12.21
N LEU A 73 10.64 -2.60 -11.13
CA LEU A 73 11.96 -1.94 -11.20
C LEU A 73 13.08 -2.95 -11.53
N PHE A 74 12.90 -4.21 -11.13
CA PHE A 74 13.83 -5.31 -11.35
C PHE A 74 13.14 -6.39 -12.19
N VAL A 75 13.84 -6.89 -13.21
CA VAL A 75 13.44 -7.99 -14.10
C VAL A 75 14.43 -9.13 -14.04
#